data_AF-A0A1L6I155-F1
#
_entry.id   AF-A0A1L6I155-F1
#
_cell.length_a   1.000
_cell.length_b   1.000
_cell.length_c   1.000
_cell.angle_alpha   90.00
_cell.angle_beta   90.00
_cell.angle_gamma   90.00
#
_symmetry.space_group_name_H-M   'P 1'
#
loop_
_entity.id
_entity.type
_entity.pdbx_description
1 polymer ?
#
loop_
_entity_poly.entity_id
_entity_poly.type
_entity_poly.pdbx_seq_one_letter_code
_entity_poly.pdbx_strand_id
1 'polypeptide(L)'
;MKLKDQLESFGHRMRQRLHLDTLGDAIRTMQTAEVDVHPEWVIVYRTAGGFCCIYRGKAFDFAEMLDIQIWSEEMDVQPYYIGF
;
A
#
# COMPACT_ATOMS: atom_id res chain seq x y z
N MET A 1 14.13 1.27 23.41
CA MET A 1 12.67 1.09 23.27
C MET A 1 11.99 2.47 23.27
N LYS A 2 12.09 3.19 22.15
CA LYS A 2 11.52 4.53 21.91
C LYS A 2 11.25 4.74 20.41
N LEU A 3 12.05 4.09 19.56
CA LEU A 3 11.91 4.15 18.10
C LEU A 3 10.65 3.45 17.57
N LYS A 4 10.25 2.32 18.17
CA LYS A 4 9.05 1.55 17.75
C LYS A 4 7.76 2.35 18.02
N ASP A 5 7.62 2.91 19.21
CA ASP A 5 6.46 3.73 19.59
C ASP A 5 6.36 5.01 18.74
N GLN A 6 7.51 5.59 18.40
CA GLN A 6 7.57 6.75 17.49
C GLN A 6 7.16 6.37 16.06
N LEU A 7 7.56 5.20 15.56
CA LEU A 7 7.22 4.71 14.23
C LEU A 7 5.73 4.37 14.11
N GLU A 8 5.14 3.75 15.14
CA GLU A 8 3.69 3.48 15.18
C GLU A 8 2.88 4.78 15.25
N SER A 9 3.29 5.75 16.08
CA SER A 9 2.64 7.06 16.15
C SER A 9 2.78 7.85 14.84
N PHE A 10 3.86 7.65 14.09
CA PHE A 10 4.07 8.27 12.79
C PHE A 10 3.21 7.58 11.72
N GLY A 11 3.15 6.25 11.72
CA GLY A 11 2.28 5.47 10.84
C GLY A 11 0.80 5.80 11.04
N HIS A 12 0.35 5.96 12.28
CA HIS A 12 -1.03 6.34 12.59
C HIS A 12 -1.36 7.76 12.07
N ARG A 13 -0.43 8.72 12.27
CA ARG A 13 -0.59 10.10 11.76
C ARG A 13 -0.56 10.16 10.24
N MET A 14 0.24 9.32 9.59
CA MET A 14 0.26 9.19 8.13
C MET A 14 -1.06 8.62 7.61
N ARG A 15 -1.62 7.59 8.25
CA ARG A 15 -2.95 7.04 7.87
C ARG A 15 -4.07 8.07 7.95
N GLN A 16 -4.09 8.85 9.03
CA GLN A 16 -5.10 9.88 9.23
C GLN A 16 -4.95 11.05 8.24
N ARG A 17 -3.72 11.46 7.92
CA ARG A 17 -3.45 12.52 6.92
C ARG A 17 -3.68 12.10 5.49
N LEU A 18 -3.41 10.83 5.18
CA LEU A 18 -3.58 10.28 3.84
C LEU A 18 -5.00 9.74 3.61
N HIS A 19 -5.94 9.98 4.53
CA HIS A 19 -7.33 9.53 4.39
C HIS A 19 -7.43 8.02 4.11
N LEU A 20 -6.46 7.24 4.60
CA LEU A 20 -6.38 5.78 4.36
C LEU A 20 -7.53 5.03 5.04
N ASP A 21 -8.09 5.60 6.11
CA ASP A 21 -9.28 5.05 6.77
C ASP A 21 -10.53 5.21 5.89
N THR A 22 -10.70 6.38 5.27
CA THR A 22 -11.74 6.62 4.25
C THR A 22 -11.54 5.81 2.97
N LEU A 23 -10.29 5.51 2.61
CA LEU A 23 -9.97 4.60 1.50
C LEU A 23 -10.39 3.17 1.86
N GLY A 24 -10.07 2.71 3.08
CA GLY A 24 -10.52 1.43 3.62
C GLY A 24 -12.03 1.28 3.64
N ASP A 25 -12.75 2.31 4.07
CA ASP A 25 -14.23 2.34 4.08
C ASP A 25 -14.82 2.39 2.65
N ALA A 26 -14.19 3.13 1.73
CA ALA A 26 -14.60 3.16 0.32
C ALA A 26 -14.41 1.79 -0.35
N ILE A 27 -13.27 1.12 -0.09
CA ILE A 27 -12.99 -0.24 -0.58
C ILE A 27 -14.00 -1.24 -0.02
N ARG A 28 -14.34 -1.13 1.27
CA ARG A 28 -15.34 -1.98 1.91
C ARG A 28 -16.74 -1.78 1.32
N THR A 29 -17.05 -0.56 0.90
CA THR A 29 -18.32 -0.21 0.24
C THR A 29 -18.35 -0.69 -1.22
N MET A 30 -17.21 -0.68 -1.93
CA MET A 30 -17.09 -1.22 -3.29
C MET A 30 -17.16 -2.76 -3.34
N GLN A 31 -16.73 -3.47 -2.29
CA GLN A 31 -16.85 -4.94 -2.21
C GLN A 31 -18.29 -5.48 -2.27
N THR A 32 -19.30 -4.63 -2.06
CA THR A 32 -20.73 -4.99 -2.14
C THR A 32 -21.34 -4.88 -3.53
N ALA A 33 -20.65 -4.27 -4.50
CA ALA A 33 -21.16 -4.09 -5.87
C ALA A 33 -20.25 -4.85 -6.86
N GLU A 34 -20.81 -5.91 -7.46
CA GLU A 34 -20.24 -6.72 -8.56
C GLU A 34 -18.92 -7.46 -8.27
N VAL A 35 -19.01 -8.79 -8.24
CA VAL A 35 -17.86 -9.69 -8.29
C VAL A 35 -17.33 -9.72 -9.73
N ASP A 36 -16.71 -8.62 -10.12
CA ASP A 36 -15.77 -8.62 -11.22
C ASP A 36 -14.41 -8.96 -10.61
N VAL A 37 -13.82 -10.08 -11.03
CA VAL A 37 -12.58 -10.61 -10.43
C VAL A 37 -11.42 -9.74 -10.87
N HIS A 38 -11.35 -8.56 -10.28
CA HIS A 38 -10.22 -7.65 -10.42
C HIS A 38 -9.11 -8.11 -9.48
N PRO A 39 -7.84 -8.05 -9.93
CA PRO A 39 -6.70 -8.27 -9.05
C PRO A 39 -6.80 -7.37 -7.81
N GLU A 40 -6.35 -7.88 -6.65
CA GLU A 40 -6.31 -7.08 -5.42
C GLU A 40 -5.37 -5.87 -5.63
N TRP A 41 -5.62 -4.74 -4.98
CA TRP A 41 -4.72 -3.57 -5.15
C TRP A 41 -3.64 -3.53 -4.07
N VAL A 42 -2.51 -2.89 -4.39
CA VAL A 42 -1.44 -2.55 -3.43
C VAL A 42 -1.07 -1.08 -3.52
N ILE A 43 -0.65 -0.49 -2.40
CA ILE A 43 -0.05 0.85 -2.40
C ILE A 43 1.46 0.69 -2.57
N VAL A 44 2.00 1.38 -3.56
CA VAL A 44 3.43 1.52 -3.81
C VAL A 44 3.82 2.96 -3.54
N TYR A 45 4.81 3.22 -2.69
CA TYR A 45 5.31 4.57 -2.45
C TYR A 45 6.81 4.71 -2.63
N ARG A 46 7.22 5.88 -3.13
CA ARG A 46 8.63 6.22 -3.30
C ARG A 46 9.24 6.72 -1.99
N THR A 47 10.43 6.25 -1.68
CA THR A 47 11.22 6.62 -0.50
C THR A 47 12.58 7.18 -0.92
N ALA A 48 13.36 7.68 0.04
CA ALA A 48 14.74 8.11 -0.22
C ALA A 48 15.67 6.96 -0.66
N GLY A 49 15.31 5.70 -0.38
CA GLY A 49 16.12 4.52 -0.67
C GLY A 49 15.60 3.65 -1.81
N GLY A 50 14.54 4.05 -2.52
CA GLY A 50 13.88 3.22 -3.53
C GLY A 50 12.35 3.24 -3.37
N PHE A 51 11.70 2.12 -3.61
CA PHE A 51 10.24 1.98 -3.50
C PHE A 51 9.86 1.02 -2.36
N CYS A 52 8.64 1.18 -1.84
CA CYS A 52 8.05 0.25 -0.88
C CYS A 52 6.61 -0.06 -1.28
N CYS A 53 6.22 -1.33 -1.21
CA CYS A 53 4.84 -1.78 -1.44
C CYS A 53 4.19 -2.25 -0.14
N ILE A 54 2.88 -2.02 0.02
CA ILE A 54 2.09 -2.58 1.12
C ILE A 54 1.03 -3.51 0.54
N TYR A 55 1.14 -4.81 0.82
CA TYR A 55 0.17 -5.83 0.43
C TYR A 55 -0.39 -6.55 1.65
N ARG A 56 -1.72 -6.58 1.78
CA ARG A 56 -2.42 -7.16 2.94
C ARG A 56 -1.84 -6.72 4.29
N GLY A 57 -1.43 -5.45 4.37
CA GLY A 57 -0.82 -4.85 5.56
C GLY A 57 0.65 -5.21 5.81
N LYS A 58 1.32 -5.92 4.89
CA LYS A 58 2.75 -6.25 4.96
C LYS A 58 3.55 -5.37 4.01
N ALA A 59 4.60 -4.76 4.53
CA ALA A 59 5.53 -3.95 3.74
C ALA A 59 6.55 -4.85 3.03
N PHE A 60 6.84 -4.53 1.77
CA PHE A 60 7.91 -5.09 0.96
C PHE A 60 8.78 -3.95 0.45
N ASP A 61 10.10 -4.12 0.56
CA ASP A 61 11.07 -3.13 0.09
C ASP A 61 11.60 -3.53 -1.29
N PHE A 62 11.61 -2.59 -2.22
CA PHE A 62 12.06 -2.79 -3.60
C PHE A 62 13.10 -1.72 -3.97
N ALA A 63 14.15 -2.15 -4.66
CA ALA A 63 15.20 -1.23 -5.11
C ALA A 63 14.76 -0.50 -6.40
N GLU A 64 14.04 -1.21 -7.27
CA GLU A 64 13.71 -0.72 -8.60
C GLU A 64 12.22 -0.89 -8.93
N MET A 65 11.74 -0.10 -9.90
CA MET A 65 10.36 -0.20 -10.39
C MET A 65 10.09 -1.55 -11.08
N LEU A 66 11.11 -2.17 -11.66
CA LEU A 66 11.00 -3.48 -12.31
C LEU A 66 10.64 -4.57 -11.30
N ASP A 67 11.25 -4.53 -10.11
CA ASP A 67 10.95 -5.50 -9.04
C ASP A 67 9.47 -5.44 -8.63
N ILE A 68 8.90 -4.23 -8.59
CA ILE A 68 7.50 -3.99 -8.25
C ILE A 68 6.58 -4.58 -9.31
N GLN A 69 6.89 -4.38 -10.60
CA GLN A 69 6.09 -4.88 -11.72
C GLN A 69 6.05 -6.41 -11.72
N ILE A 70 7.22 -7.06 -11.67
CA ILE A 70 7.33 -8.52 -11.65
C ILE A 70 6.56 -9.09 -10.45
N TRP A 71 6.80 -8.53 -9.26
CA TRP A 71 6.11 -8.97 -8.05
C TRP A 71 4.58 -8.78 -8.15
N SER A 72 4.13 -7.68 -8.76
CA SER A 72 2.69 -7.40 -8.90
C SER A 72 1.99 -8.38 -9.84
N GLU A 73 2.67 -8.81 -10.91
CA GLU A 73 2.18 -9.85 -11.82
C GLU A 73 2.15 -11.21 -11.13
N GLU A 74 3.21 -11.58 -10.39
CA GLU A 74 3.28 -12.85 -9.67
C GLU A 74 2.21 -13.00 -8.59
N MET A 75 1.86 -11.89 -7.93
CA MET A 75 0.88 -11.86 -6.84
C MET A 75 -0.55 -11.59 -7.32
N ASP A 76 -0.75 -11.37 -8.62
CA ASP A 76 -2.02 -10.98 -9.24
C ASP A 76 -2.64 -9.76 -8.54
N VAL A 77 -1.83 -8.70 -8.43
CA VAL A 77 -2.22 -7.44 -7.78
C VAL A 77 -1.98 -6.23 -8.67
N GLN A 78 -2.83 -5.22 -8.55
CA GLN A 78 -2.69 -3.96 -9.25
C GLN A 78 -1.97 -2.91 -8.38
N PRO A 79 -0.81 -2.39 -8.81
CA PRO A 79 -0.09 -1.37 -8.04
C PRO A 79 -0.69 0.03 -8.24
N TYR A 80 -0.91 0.72 -7.12
CA TYR A 80 -1.25 2.13 -7.06
C TYR A 80 -0.06 2.94 -6.53
N TYR A 81 0.49 3.82 -7.37
CA TYR A 81 1.73 4.54 -7.08
C TYR A 81 1.49 5.88 -6.37
N ILE A 82 2.25 6.14 -5.31
CA ILE A 82 2.21 7.37 -4.51
C ILE A 82 3.63 7.91 -4.33
N GLY A 83 3.92 9.07 -4.91
CA GLY A 83 5.21 9.74 -4.74
C GLY A 83 5.45 10.79 -5.82
N PHE A 84 6.29 11.78 -5.51
CA PHE A 84 6.80 12.77 -6.46
C PHE A 84 8.22 12.43 -6.92
#